data_AF-A0A255E207-F1
#
_entry.id   AF-A0A255E207-F1
#
_cell.length_a   1.000
_cell.length_b   1.000
_cell.length_c   1.000
_cell.angle_alpha   90.00
_cell.angle_beta   90.00
_cell.angle_gamma   90.00
#
_symmetry.space_group_name_H-M   'P 1'
#
loop_
_entity.id
_entity.type
_entity.pdbx_description
1 polymer ?
#
loop_
_entity_poly.entity_id
_entity_poly.type
_entity_poly.pdbx_seq_one_letter_code
_entity_poly.pdbx_strand_id
1 'polypeptide(L)'
;MEAMSDDLPPDMPGPLPPPDGAPLAQPYPLDQDDPVRVGDFWVDARLTATPAGVAYLAHEDESEHPAMVILLSMGAAASASARDRFAGAVNELHIDTVIARGGDGQDEGRLAHKFRGEEDNPVEPGDDPEAPWVALEWNGSQTAVDEADRLLHRVDLGTLRPVGTPAGPDFQLPWVTSAGPGRARVWPLPWPGRHDRAGGISVLASWLVVIFIAALALMIVLMVLQQPTIPPPSPTDPPPSDSTSSPTSPPPSGSPQSPESGSPSSPESGSPSPESGSPSPESGSPSPESGSPSPETGSPSGGGPPTGPNPRL
;
A
#
# COMPACT_ATOMS: atom_id res chain seq x y z
N MET A 1 44.11 -39.07 -5.56
CA MET A 1 43.62 -38.83 -4.20
C MET A 1 42.99 -37.45 -4.24
N GLU A 2 41.69 -37.48 -4.44
CA GLU A 2 40.78 -36.33 -4.59
C GLU A 2 40.69 -35.56 -3.27
N ALA A 3 40.72 -34.25 -3.35
CA ALA A 3 40.18 -33.30 -2.37
C ALA A 3 39.80 -32.08 -3.23
N MET A 4 38.57 -31.97 -3.75
CA MET A 4 37.33 -31.67 -3.02
C MET A 4 37.49 -30.36 -2.23
N SER A 5 37.54 -29.25 -2.98
CA SER A 5 37.41 -27.89 -2.46
C SER A 5 35.98 -27.42 -2.72
N ASP A 6 35.35 -27.00 -1.63
CA ASP A 6 34.02 -26.42 -1.48
C ASP A 6 33.47 -25.63 -2.67
N ASP A 7 32.28 -26.07 -3.10
CA ASP A 7 31.32 -25.35 -3.92
C ASP A 7 30.52 -24.42 -2.99
N LEU A 8 30.88 -23.13 -2.95
CA LEU A 8 30.03 -22.08 -2.38
C LEU A 8 29.09 -21.58 -3.48
N PRO A 9 27.76 -21.49 -3.24
CA PRO A 9 26.82 -20.98 -4.23
C PRO A 9 27.09 -19.49 -4.48
N PRO A 10 26.97 -19.00 -5.73
CA PRO A 10 27.14 -17.59 -6.05
C PRO A 10 26.03 -16.76 -5.39
N ASP A 11 26.45 -15.68 -4.74
CA ASP A 11 25.62 -14.55 -4.28
C ASP A 11 24.48 -14.29 -5.26
N MET A 12 23.25 -14.35 -4.76
CA MET A 12 22.09 -13.86 -5.49
C MET A 12 22.28 -12.36 -5.73
N PRO A 13 22.21 -11.86 -6.97
CA PRO A 13 22.25 -10.43 -7.20
C PRO A 13 20.96 -9.83 -6.64
N GLY A 14 21.09 -9.00 -5.61
CA GLY A 14 20.06 -8.03 -5.26
C GLY A 14 19.80 -7.08 -6.43
N PRO A 15 18.76 -6.24 -6.35
CA PRO A 15 18.36 -5.36 -7.43
C PRO A 15 19.57 -4.57 -7.94
N LEU A 16 19.82 -4.66 -9.25
CA LEU A 16 20.92 -3.96 -9.88
C LEU A 16 20.81 -2.47 -9.51
N PRO A 17 21.86 -1.86 -8.94
CA PRO A 17 21.85 -0.42 -8.73
C PRO A 17 21.59 0.26 -10.08
N PRO A 18 20.91 1.43 -10.08
CA PRO A 18 20.66 2.17 -11.30
C PRO A 18 21.99 2.36 -12.05
N PRO A 19 21.99 2.30 -13.40
CA PRO A 19 23.21 2.47 -14.18
C PRO A 19 23.94 3.72 -13.71
N ASP A 20 25.24 3.58 -13.42
CA ASP A 20 26.09 4.58 -12.80
C ASP A 20 25.80 6.00 -13.35
N GLY A 21 25.17 6.84 -12.54
CA GLY A 21 24.89 8.25 -12.85
C GLY A 21 23.46 8.64 -13.21
N ALA A 22 22.50 7.71 -13.25
CA ALA A 22 21.09 8.08 -13.38
C ALA A 22 20.56 8.73 -12.08
N PRO A 23 19.84 9.87 -12.15
CA PRO A 23 19.27 10.49 -10.97
C PRO A 23 18.27 9.54 -10.30
N LEU A 24 18.33 9.46 -8.97
CA LEU A 24 17.37 8.69 -8.17
C LEU A 24 16.02 9.41 -8.18
N ALA A 25 14.96 8.63 -8.33
CA ALA A 25 13.60 9.14 -8.24
C ALA A 25 13.26 9.53 -6.79
N GLN A 26 12.55 10.65 -6.62
CA GLN A 26 12.09 11.10 -5.32
C GLN A 26 10.63 10.68 -5.11
N PRO A 27 10.34 9.85 -4.09
CA PRO A 27 8.96 9.50 -3.75
C PRO A 27 8.25 10.65 -3.03
N TYR A 28 6.96 10.79 -3.30
CA TYR A 28 6.02 11.72 -2.69
C TYR A 28 5.10 11.00 -1.70
N PRO A 29 4.61 11.68 -0.66
CA PRO A 29 3.67 11.07 0.29
C PRO A 29 2.36 10.65 -0.41
N LEU A 30 1.75 9.59 0.13
CA LEU A 30 0.41 9.14 -0.28
C LEU A 30 -0.65 10.14 0.18
N ASP A 31 -1.71 10.22 -0.61
CA ASP A 31 -2.90 11.00 -0.31
C ASP A 31 -3.94 10.15 0.41
N GLN A 32 -4.93 10.79 1.03
CA GLN A 32 -5.98 10.09 1.76
C GLN A 32 -6.85 9.22 0.84
N ASP A 33 -7.02 9.62 -0.41
CA ASP A 33 -7.83 8.92 -1.40
C ASP A 33 -7.06 7.79 -2.12
N ASP A 34 -5.77 7.61 -1.81
CA ASP A 34 -4.96 6.57 -2.45
C ASP A 34 -5.34 5.16 -2.00
N PRO A 35 -5.31 4.19 -2.93
CA PRO A 35 -5.55 2.81 -2.57
C PRO A 35 -4.43 2.31 -1.67
N VAL A 36 -4.82 1.56 -0.64
CA VAL A 36 -3.91 0.87 0.28
C VAL A 36 -3.12 -0.22 -0.45
N ARG A 37 -3.78 -0.92 -1.38
CA ARG A 37 -3.27 -2.05 -2.16
C ARG A 37 -3.86 -2.00 -3.57
N VAL A 38 -3.08 -2.38 -4.57
CA VAL A 38 -3.51 -2.50 -5.97
C VAL A 38 -3.14 -3.90 -6.45
N GLY A 39 -4.15 -4.73 -6.75
CA GLY A 39 -3.95 -6.16 -6.95
C GLY A 39 -3.21 -6.78 -5.76
N ASP A 40 -2.05 -7.39 -6.02
CA ASP A 40 -1.23 -8.00 -4.99
C ASP A 40 -0.29 -7.02 -4.26
N PHE A 41 -0.14 -5.80 -4.77
CA PHE A 41 0.93 -4.88 -4.39
C PHE A 41 0.48 -3.86 -3.34
N TRP A 42 1.19 -3.78 -2.23
CA TRP A 42 1.03 -2.77 -1.19
C TRP A 42 1.67 -1.46 -1.62
N VAL A 43 0.88 -0.39 -1.57
CA VAL A 43 1.33 0.94 -1.97
C VAL A 43 2.09 1.62 -0.83
N ASP A 44 3.30 2.10 -1.13
CA ASP A 44 4.22 2.73 -0.17
C ASP A 44 4.30 4.25 -0.36
N ALA A 45 4.40 4.72 -1.61
CA ALA A 45 4.56 6.14 -1.94
C ALA A 45 4.10 6.46 -3.35
N ARG A 46 3.84 7.73 -3.65
CA ARG A 46 3.59 8.23 -5.02
C ARG A 46 4.91 8.54 -5.72
N LEU A 47 4.99 8.30 -7.02
CA LEU A 47 6.17 8.63 -7.86
C LEU A 47 5.85 9.76 -8.85
N THR A 48 4.71 9.65 -9.55
CA THR A 48 4.20 10.71 -10.43
C THR A 48 2.67 10.63 -10.51
N ALA A 49 2.02 11.75 -10.83
CA ALA A 49 0.58 11.83 -10.98
C ALA A 49 0.24 12.68 -12.22
N THR A 50 -0.68 12.17 -13.03
CA THR A 50 -1.21 12.81 -14.24
C THR A 50 -2.74 12.74 -14.22
N PRO A 51 -3.46 13.51 -15.05
CA PRO A 51 -4.91 13.38 -15.15
C PRO A 51 -5.38 11.98 -15.58
N ALA A 52 -4.53 11.23 -16.30
CA ALA A 52 -4.83 9.87 -16.74
C ALA A 52 -4.58 8.80 -15.66
N GLY A 53 -3.81 9.08 -14.61
CA GLY A 53 -3.46 8.10 -13.60
C GLY A 53 -2.25 8.46 -12.76
N VAL A 54 -1.92 7.57 -11.83
CA VAL A 54 -0.88 7.76 -10.81
C VAL A 54 0.07 6.57 -10.84
N ALA A 55 1.36 6.83 -10.71
CA ALA A 55 2.38 5.79 -10.49
C ALA A 55 2.79 5.78 -9.03
N TYR A 56 2.82 4.58 -8.45
CA TYR A 56 3.17 4.33 -7.06
C TYR A 56 4.43 3.49 -6.98
N LEU A 57 5.20 3.70 -5.92
CA LEU A 57 6.14 2.73 -5.39
C LEU A 57 5.34 1.73 -4.55
N ALA A 58 5.56 0.45 -4.79
CA ALA A 58 4.84 -0.61 -4.12
C ALA A 58 5.74 -1.84 -3.88
N HIS A 59 5.27 -2.74 -3.04
CA HIS A 59 5.90 -4.04 -2.81
C HIS A 59 4.87 -5.16 -2.77
N GLU A 60 5.34 -6.38 -3.03
CA GLU A 60 4.54 -7.61 -2.90
C GLU A 60 5.10 -8.40 -1.71
N ASP A 61 4.23 -9.01 -0.90
CA ASP A 61 4.59 -9.62 0.39
C ASP A 61 5.68 -10.70 0.27
N GLU A 62 5.65 -11.50 -0.80
CA GLU A 62 6.60 -12.58 -1.05
C GLU A 62 7.85 -12.14 -1.82
N SER A 63 7.87 -10.90 -2.32
CA SER A 63 8.91 -10.39 -3.22
C SER A 63 9.87 -9.46 -2.50
N GLU A 64 11.18 -9.75 -2.58
CA GLU A 64 12.22 -8.89 -2.01
C GLU A 64 12.42 -7.58 -2.80
N HIS A 65 11.98 -7.56 -4.06
CA HIS A 65 12.19 -6.45 -4.99
C HIS A 65 10.98 -5.50 -4.98
N PRO A 66 11.20 -4.18 -4.85
CA PRO A 66 10.14 -3.20 -5.03
C PRO A 66 9.63 -3.22 -6.48
N ALA A 67 8.38 -2.83 -6.65
CA ALA A 67 7.72 -2.67 -7.93
C ALA A 67 7.19 -1.25 -8.09
N MET A 68 7.05 -0.80 -9.32
CA MET A 68 6.37 0.44 -9.65
C MET A 68 5.01 0.10 -10.25
N VAL A 69 3.94 0.50 -9.58
CA VAL A 69 2.57 0.21 -10.00
C VAL A 69 1.95 1.45 -10.60
N ILE A 70 1.54 1.38 -11.86
CA ILE A 70 0.82 2.45 -12.54
C ILE A 70 -0.67 2.08 -12.53
N LEU A 71 -1.50 2.98 -12.01
CA LEU A 71 -2.94 2.83 -11.89
C LEU A 71 -3.63 3.97 -12.66
N LEU A 72 -4.57 3.63 -13.54
CA LEU A 72 -5.35 4.64 -14.24
C LEU A 72 -6.30 5.38 -13.28
N SER A 73 -6.56 6.65 -13.56
CA SER A 73 -7.54 7.45 -12.80
C SER A 73 -8.96 6.92 -13.01
N MET A 74 -9.86 7.22 -12.10
CA MET A 74 -11.27 6.78 -12.19
C MET A 74 -11.91 7.17 -13.53
N GLY A 75 -11.68 8.41 -13.98
CA GLY A 75 -12.21 8.87 -15.26
C GLY A 75 -11.59 8.14 -16.45
N ALA A 76 -10.26 7.93 -16.45
CA ALA A 76 -9.58 7.26 -17.55
C ALA A 76 -9.99 5.78 -17.60
N ALA A 77 -10.09 5.13 -16.45
CA ALA A 77 -10.58 3.76 -16.32
C ALA A 77 -12.02 3.60 -16.85
N ALA A 78 -12.91 4.58 -16.69
CA ALA A 78 -14.28 4.49 -17.19
C ALA A 78 -14.39 4.49 -18.74
N SER A 79 -13.39 5.05 -19.44
CA SER A 79 -13.37 5.16 -20.90
C SER A 79 -12.70 3.94 -21.56
N ALA A 80 -13.47 3.15 -22.33
CA ALA A 80 -12.93 1.99 -23.06
C ALA A 80 -11.71 2.36 -23.93
N SER A 81 -11.77 3.49 -24.63
CA SER A 81 -10.65 3.96 -25.47
C SER A 81 -9.36 4.28 -24.69
N ALA A 82 -9.47 4.71 -23.43
CA ALA A 82 -8.31 4.94 -22.57
C ALA A 82 -7.74 3.62 -22.06
N ARG A 83 -8.61 2.65 -21.71
CA ARG A 83 -8.21 1.29 -21.33
C ARG A 83 -7.47 0.58 -22.47
N ASP A 84 -7.98 0.66 -23.70
CA ASP A 84 -7.36 0.07 -24.89
C ASP A 84 -5.98 0.68 -25.18
N ARG A 85 -5.84 2.00 -25.05
CA ARG A 85 -4.55 2.68 -25.23
C ARG A 85 -3.54 2.27 -24.17
N PHE A 86 -3.97 2.17 -22.93
CA PHE A 86 -3.13 1.70 -21.84
C PHE A 86 -2.68 0.25 -22.07
N ALA A 87 -3.61 -0.65 -22.43
CA ALA A 87 -3.30 -2.03 -22.78
C ALA A 87 -2.32 -2.11 -23.97
N GLY A 88 -2.53 -1.30 -25.01
CA GLY A 88 -1.62 -1.20 -26.15
C GLY A 88 -0.24 -0.71 -25.75
N ALA A 89 -0.17 0.28 -24.85
CA ALA A 89 1.08 0.83 -24.35
C ALA A 89 1.88 -0.17 -23.52
N VAL A 90 1.21 -0.88 -22.61
CA VAL A 90 1.81 -1.97 -21.83
C VAL A 90 2.29 -3.08 -22.76
N ASN A 91 1.49 -3.44 -23.76
CA ASN A 91 1.87 -4.44 -24.76
C ASN A 91 3.06 -4.04 -25.64
N GLU A 92 3.53 -2.79 -25.63
CA GLU A 92 4.78 -2.40 -26.29
C GLU A 92 6.02 -2.66 -25.41
N LEU A 93 5.87 -2.74 -24.10
CA LEU A 93 6.96 -2.92 -23.14
C LEU A 93 7.64 -4.28 -23.26
N HIS A 94 8.86 -4.36 -22.72
CA HIS A 94 9.61 -5.61 -22.66
C HIS A 94 8.97 -6.58 -21.65
N ILE A 95 9.00 -7.88 -21.97
CA ILE A 95 8.38 -8.93 -21.15
C ILE A 95 8.96 -9.03 -19.73
N ASP A 96 10.25 -8.71 -19.59
CA ASP A 96 10.94 -8.75 -18.30
C ASP A 96 10.66 -7.52 -17.43
N THR A 97 10.32 -6.39 -18.05
CA THR A 97 9.98 -5.16 -17.31
C THR A 97 8.61 -5.27 -16.66
N VAL A 98 7.68 -6.04 -17.24
CA VAL A 98 6.31 -6.20 -16.73
C VAL A 98 6.24 -7.40 -15.78
N ILE A 99 6.03 -7.10 -14.51
CA ILE A 99 5.83 -8.11 -13.46
C ILE A 99 4.42 -8.69 -13.57
N ALA A 100 3.42 -7.81 -13.60
CA ALA A 100 2.01 -8.16 -13.61
C ALA A 100 1.15 -7.04 -14.21
N ARG A 101 -0.08 -7.37 -14.59
CA ARG A 101 -1.12 -6.39 -14.97
C ARG A 101 -2.49 -6.90 -14.52
N GLY A 102 -3.44 -6.00 -14.31
CA GLY A 102 -4.79 -6.35 -13.89
C GLY A 102 -5.81 -5.24 -14.17
N GLY A 103 -7.07 -5.50 -13.83
CA GLY A 103 -8.20 -4.64 -14.15
C GLY A 103 -8.77 -4.81 -15.57
N ASP A 104 -9.82 -4.05 -15.88
CA ASP A 104 -10.66 -4.26 -17.06
C ASP A 104 -9.89 -4.02 -18.37
N GLY A 105 -10.00 -4.95 -19.33
CA GLY A 105 -9.33 -4.85 -20.63
C GLY A 105 -7.81 -5.03 -20.58
N GLN A 106 -7.26 -5.65 -19.54
CA GLN A 106 -5.83 -5.95 -19.41
C GLN A 106 -5.46 -7.43 -19.67
N ASP A 107 -6.43 -8.28 -20.00
CA ASP A 107 -6.28 -9.71 -20.21
C ASP A 107 -5.90 -10.10 -21.65
N GLU A 108 -5.84 -9.14 -22.58
CA GLU A 108 -5.51 -9.37 -23.98
C GLU A 108 -4.12 -8.88 -24.41
N GLY A 109 -3.64 -9.42 -25.53
CA GLY A 109 -2.42 -9.00 -26.23
C GLY A 109 -1.16 -9.81 -25.90
N ARG A 110 0.00 -9.25 -26.24
CA ARG A 110 1.31 -9.95 -26.12
C ARG A 110 1.64 -10.31 -24.67
N LEU A 111 1.28 -9.43 -23.73
CA LEU A 111 1.55 -9.60 -22.31
C LEU A 111 0.32 -10.08 -21.54
N ALA A 112 -0.67 -10.67 -22.21
CA ALA A 112 -1.85 -11.28 -21.60
C ALA A 112 -1.50 -12.31 -20.51
N HIS A 113 -0.43 -13.09 -20.68
CA HIS A 113 0.00 -14.09 -19.70
C HIS A 113 0.53 -13.50 -18.38
N LYS A 114 0.77 -12.18 -18.33
CA LYS A 114 1.10 -11.44 -17.10
C LYS A 114 -0.14 -10.92 -16.39
N PHE A 115 -1.33 -11.14 -16.96
CA PHE A 115 -2.59 -10.77 -16.35
C PHE A 115 -2.80 -11.58 -15.08
N ARG A 116 -3.05 -10.87 -13.98
CA ARG A 116 -3.51 -11.43 -12.72
C ARG A 116 -4.96 -11.01 -12.57
N GLY A 117 -5.86 -11.95 -12.84
CA GLY A 117 -7.28 -11.73 -12.65
C GLY A 117 -7.62 -11.80 -11.17
N GLU A 118 -8.33 -10.79 -10.67
CA GLU A 118 -8.94 -10.83 -9.34
C GLU A 118 -10.23 -11.69 -9.34
N GLU A 119 -10.20 -12.87 -9.98
CA GLU A 119 -11.36 -13.77 -10.12
C GLU A 119 -11.92 -14.25 -8.76
N ASP A 120 -11.07 -14.25 -7.73
CA ASP A 120 -11.43 -14.55 -6.35
C ASP A 120 -12.07 -13.36 -5.60
N ASN A 121 -12.11 -12.16 -6.20
CA ASN A 121 -12.84 -11.02 -5.62
C ASN A 121 -14.34 -11.22 -5.79
N PRO A 122 -15.14 -10.99 -4.72
CA PRO A 122 -16.59 -10.93 -4.89
C PRO A 122 -16.95 -9.80 -5.85
N VAL A 123 -17.56 -10.15 -6.99
CA VAL A 123 -18.12 -9.20 -7.95
C VAL A 123 -19.63 -9.14 -7.74
N GLU A 124 -20.16 -7.97 -7.39
CA GLU A 124 -21.60 -7.76 -7.33
C GLU A 124 -22.14 -7.36 -8.73
N PRO A 125 -23.35 -7.83 -9.11
CA PRO A 125 -23.97 -7.40 -10.35
C PRO A 125 -24.19 -5.88 -10.35
N GLY A 126 -23.52 -5.17 -11.26
CA GLY A 126 -23.60 -3.71 -11.38
C GLY A 126 -22.39 -2.95 -10.86
N ASP A 127 -21.33 -3.65 -10.43
CA ASP A 127 -20.06 -3.00 -10.12
C ASP A 127 -19.47 -2.28 -11.34
N ASP A 128 -18.91 -1.09 -11.09
CA ASP A 128 -18.12 -0.36 -12.08
C ASP A 128 -16.89 -1.19 -12.52
N PRO A 129 -16.41 -0.99 -13.75
CA PRO A 129 -15.20 -1.67 -14.23
C PRO A 129 -14.01 -1.34 -13.35
N GLU A 130 -13.20 -2.36 -13.07
CA GLU A 130 -11.98 -2.21 -12.27
C GLU A 130 -10.94 -1.38 -13.02
N ALA A 131 -10.28 -0.48 -12.29
CA ALA A 131 -9.30 0.39 -12.90
C ALA A 131 -8.09 -0.40 -13.41
N PRO A 132 -7.72 -0.24 -14.69
CA PRO A 132 -6.54 -0.91 -15.22
C PRO A 132 -5.27 -0.51 -14.49
N TRP A 133 -4.43 -1.50 -14.20
CA TRP A 133 -3.15 -1.30 -13.54
C TRP A 133 -2.06 -2.19 -14.14
N VAL A 134 -0.80 -1.77 -14.00
CA VAL A 134 0.39 -2.55 -14.38
C VAL A 134 1.49 -2.38 -13.34
N ALA A 135 2.12 -3.48 -12.98
CA ALA A 135 3.29 -3.51 -12.11
C ALA A 135 4.56 -3.72 -12.96
N LEU A 136 5.49 -2.78 -12.83
CA LEU A 136 6.77 -2.76 -13.51
C LEU A 136 7.90 -3.00 -12.51
N GLU A 137 9.02 -3.54 -12.97
CA GLU A 137 10.24 -3.64 -12.18
C GLU A 137 10.72 -2.24 -11.74
N TRP A 138 11.04 -2.08 -10.45
CA TRP A 138 11.56 -0.82 -9.92
C TRP A 138 13.05 -0.89 -9.63
N ASN A 139 13.82 -0.07 -10.34
CA ASN A 139 15.28 0.06 -10.18
C ASN A 139 15.70 1.36 -9.45
N GLY A 140 14.75 2.13 -8.92
CA GLY A 140 15.04 3.39 -8.21
C GLY A 140 15.37 4.60 -9.09
N SER A 141 15.40 4.44 -10.42
CA SER A 141 15.83 5.49 -11.34
C SER A 141 14.70 6.46 -11.72
N GLN A 142 15.05 7.71 -11.94
CA GLN A 142 14.13 8.70 -12.52
C GLN A 142 13.68 8.31 -13.92
N THR A 143 14.52 7.62 -14.69
CA THR A 143 14.17 7.10 -16.03
C THR A 143 12.96 6.17 -15.99
N ALA A 144 12.81 5.37 -14.93
CA ALA A 144 11.63 4.53 -14.76
C ALA A 144 10.37 5.38 -14.55
N VAL A 145 10.47 6.45 -13.75
CA VAL A 145 9.37 7.42 -13.55
C VAL A 145 9.03 8.12 -14.86
N ASP A 146 10.02 8.50 -15.66
CA ASP A 146 9.81 9.15 -16.96
C ASP A 146 9.11 8.20 -17.96
N GLU A 147 9.41 6.89 -17.91
CA GLU A 147 8.69 5.89 -18.72
C GLU A 147 7.24 5.69 -18.23
N ALA A 148 7.01 5.71 -16.91
CA ALA A 148 5.64 5.69 -16.36
C ALA A 148 4.85 6.93 -16.80
N ASP A 149 5.47 8.10 -16.72
CA ASP A 149 4.89 9.37 -17.18
C ASP A 149 4.60 9.33 -18.68
N ARG A 150 5.49 8.75 -19.49
CA ARG A 150 5.28 8.53 -20.93
C ARG A 150 4.08 7.62 -21.21
N LEU A 151 3.90 6.54 -20.46
CA LEU A 151 2.75 5.64 -20.60
C LEU A 151 1.44 6.38 -20.29
N LEU A 152 1.42 7.15 -19.20
CA LEU A 152 0.25 7.94 -18.80
C LEU A 152 -0.07 9.05 -19.81
N HIS A 153 0.93 9.74 -20.35
CA HIS A 153 0.73 10.75 -21.39
C HIS A 153 0.13 10.19 -22.68
N ARG A 154 0.45 8.93 -23.03
CA ARG A 154 -0.17 8.26 -24.19
C ARG A 154 -1.67 8.02 -23.98
N VAL A 155 -2.11 7.88 -22.74
CA VAL A 155 -3.52 7.79 -22.37
C VAL A 155 -4.16 9.17 -22.33
N ASP A 156 -3.50 10.14 -21.71
CA ASP A 156 -4.04 11.47 -21.45
C ASP A 156 -4.28 12.29 -22.72
N LEU A 157 -3.57 12.08 -23.83
CA LEU A 157 -3.66 12.85 -25.09
C LEU A 157 -3.53 14.39 -24.97
N GLY A 158 -3.59 14.99 -23.78
CA GLY A 158 -3.63 16.44 -23.57
C GLY A 158 -2.34 17.14 -23.98
N THR A 159 -1.24 16.41 -24.04
CA THR A 159 0.06 16.90 -24.53
C THR A 159 0.28 16.66 -26.02
N LEU A 160 -0.58 15.88 -26.68
CA LEU A 160 -0.46 15.67 -28.12
C LEU A 160 -0.92 16.90 -28.87
N ARG A 161 -0.11 17.32 -29.85
CA ARG A 161 -0.50 18.40 -30.76
C ARG A 161 -1.79 17.99 -31.48
N PRO A 162 -2.84 18.82 -31.46
CA PRO A 162 -4.06 18.56 -32.22
C PRO A 162 -3.75 18.32 -33.70
N VAL A 163 -4.33 17.25 -34.26
CA VAL A 163 -4.21 16.97 -35.68
C VAL A 163 -5.23 17.83 -36.42
N GLY A 164 -4.74 18.93 -37.00
CA GLY A 164 -5.55 19.87 -37.77
C GLY A 164 -5.94 21.13 -37.01
N THR A 165 -6.82 21.93 -37.62
CA THR A 165 -7.32 23.17 -37.02
C THR A 165 -8.49 22.82 -36.10
N PRO A 166 -8.42 23.13 -34.79
CA PRO A 166 -9.53 22.91 -33.87
C PRO A 166 -10.79 23.62 -34.40
N ALA A 167 -11.85 22.87 -34.64
CA ALA A 167 -13.13 23.40 -35.11
C ALA A 167 -14.25 22.71 -34.33
N GLY A 168 -15.02 23.50 -33.57
CA GLY A 168 -16.08 23.00 -32.68
C GLY A 168 -15.96 23.57 -31.27
N PRO A 169 -16.86 23.17 -30.35
CA PRO A 169 -16.70 23.47 -28.93
C PRO A 169 -15.40 22.86 -28.41
N ASP A 170 -14.78 23.47 -27.40
CA ASP A 170 -13.55 22.96 -26.78
C ASP A 170 -13.81 21.56 -26.21
N PHE A 171 -13.37 20.52 -26.93
CA PHE A 171 -13.51 19.14 -26.49
C PHE A 171 -12.51 18.87 -25.37
N GLN A 172 -13.03 18.80 -24.15
CA GLN A 172 -12.29 18.31 -22.99
C GLN A 172 -12.46 16.80 -22.89
N LEU A 173 -11.39 16.12 -22.48
CA LEU A 173 -11.45 14.69 -22.23
C LEU A 173 -12.30 14.44 -20.98
N PRO A 174 -13.20 13.44 -21.00
CA PRO A 174 -14.20 13.27 -19.96
C PRO A 174 -13.61 12.94 -18.58
N TRP A 175 -12.34 12.52 -18.52
CA TRP A 175 -11.65 12.17 -17.28
C TRP A 175 -10.86 13.29 -16.63
N VAL A 176 -10.67 14.43 -17.31
CA VAL A 176 -9.92 15.57 -16.76
C VAL A 176 -10.58 16.11 -15.49
N THR A 177 -11.88 15.92 -15.33
CA THR A 177 -12.64 16.29 -14.13
C THR A 177 -12.61 15.22 -13.02
N SER A 178 -12.12 14.02 -13.31
CA SER A 178 -12.15 12.85 -12.43
C SER A 178 -10.77 12.18 -12.35
N ALA A 179 -9.76 12.99 -12.03
CA ALA A 179 -8.34 12.58 -11.97
C ALA A 179 -7.94 11.84 -10.69
N GLY A 180 -8.90 11.56 -9.78
CA GLY A 180 -8.65 10.73 -8.60
C GLY A 180 -8.20 9.32 -8.98
N PRO A 181 -7.46 8.63 -8.10
CA PRO A 181 -7.00 7.26 -8.37
C PRO A 181 -8.18 6.35 -8.72
N GLY A 182 -7.95 5.45 -9.67
CA GLY A 182 -8.95 4.48 -10.08
C GLY A 182 -9.31 3.51 -8.96
N ARG A 183 -10.49 2.88 -9.07
CA ARG A 183 -10.95 1.90 -8.09
C ARG A 183 -10.13 0.62 -8.27
N ALA A 184 -9.26 0.33 -7.29
CA ALA A 184 -8.65 -0.97 -7.11
C ALA A 184 -9.43 -1.74 -6.05
N ARG A 185 -9.88 -2.97 -6.33
CA ARG A 185 -10.58 -3.77 -5.33
C ARG A 185 -9.57 -4.30 -4.32
N VAL A 186 -9.72 -3.85 -3.07
CA VAL A 186 -8.86 -4.29 -1.97
C VAL A 186 -9.46 -5.56 -1.35
N TRP A 187 -9.15 -6.71 -1.94
CA TRP A 187 -9.52 -8.01 -1.38
C TRP A 187 -8.36 -9.03 -1.51
N PRO A 188 -8.14 -9.91 -0.52
CA PRO A 188 -8.79 -9.96 0.80
C PRO A 188 -8.57 -8.65 1.58
N LEU A 189 -9.54 -8.30 2.42
CA LEU A 189 -9.47 -7.09 3.24
C LEU A 189 -8.11 -7.07 3.96
N PRO A 190 -7.45 -5.90 4.05
CA PRO A 190 -6.19 -5.79 4.75
C PRO A 190 -6.50 -6.01 6.23
N TRP A 191 -6.35 -7.26 6.69
CA TRP A 191 -6.35 -7.56 8.11
C TRP A 191 -5.25 -6.72 8.79
N PRO A 192 -5.32 -6.48 10.10
CA PRO A 192 -4.55 -5.41 10.77
C PRO A 192 -3.01 -5.51 10.70
N GLY A 193 -2.46 -6.52 10.03
CA GLY A 193 -1.03 -6.62 9.74
C GLY A 193 -0.73 -6.14 8.32
N ARG A 194 -0.64 -4.83 8.11
CA ARG A 194 0.27 -4.33 7.07
C ARG A 194 1.67 -4.79 7.49
N HIS A 195 2.26 -5.72 6.75
CA HIS A 195 3.63 -6.12 6.98
C HIS A 195 4.58 -5.12 6.31
N ASP A 196 4.46 -3.84 6.71
CA ASP A 196 5.42 -2.83 6.27
C ASP A 196 6.82 -3.32 6.68
N ARG A 197 7.79 -3.26 5.78
CA ARG A 197 9.20 -3.59 6.11
C ARG A 197 9.74 -2.73 7.26
N ALA A 198 9.11 -1.58 7.55
CA ALA A 198 9.37 -0.74 8.72
C ALA A 198 9.02 -1.42 10.07
N GLY A 199 8.12 -2.40 10.07
CA GLY A 199 7.71 -3.16 11.25
C GLY A 199 8.84 -4.04 11.82
N GLY A 200 9.67 -4.65 10.98
CA GLY A 200 10.76 -5.53 11.44
C GLY A 200 11.81 -4.78 12.26
N ILE A 201 12.21 -3.60 11.79
CA ILE A 201 13.23 -2.78 12.46
C ILE A 201 12.67 -2.19 13.75
N SER A 202 11.41 -1.73 13.76
CA SER A 202 10.79 -1.18 14.97
C SER A 202 10.54 -2.26 16.04
N VAL A 203 10.18 -3.48 15.64
CA VAL A 203 10.10 -4.65 16.54
C VAL A 203 11.47 -5.01 17.11
N LEU A 204 12.50 -5.08 16.27
CA LEU A 204 13.88 -5.34 16.72
C LEU A 204 14.37 -4.24 17.67
N ALA A 205 14.11 -2.98 17.34
CA ALA A 205 14.47 -1.84 18.19
C ALA A 205 13.73 -1.89 19.53
N SER A 206 12.43 -2.19 19.53
CA SER A 206 11.64 -2.39 20.75
C SER A 206 12.21 -3.53 21.61
N TRP A 207 12.55 -4.65 20.98
CA TRP A 207 13.17 -5.80 21.67
C TRP A 207 14.54 -5.45 22.27
N LEU A 208 15.39 -4.71 21.54
CA LEU A 208 16.67 -4.22 22.04
C LEU A 208 16.50 -3.24 23.22
N VAL A 209 15.50 -2.36 23.17
CA VAL A 209 15.17 -1.46 24.28
C VAL A 209 14.73 -2.25 25.51
N VAL A 210 13.90 -3.28 25.34
CA VAL A 210 13.48 -4.16 26.46
C VAL A 210 14.69 -4.88 27.09
N ILE A 211 15.60 -5.43 26.28
CA ILE A 211 16.83 -6.06 26.76
C ILE A 211 17.72 -5.06 27.49
N PHE A 212 17.85 -3.84 26.96
CA PHE A 212 18.64 -2.79 27.58
C PHE A 212 18.08 -2.41 28.97
N ILE A 213 16.76 -2.23 29.09
CA ILE A 213 16.10 -1.95 30.36
C ILE A 213 16.29 -3.11 31.35
N ALA A 214 16.15 -4.36 30.89
CA ALA A 214 16.34 -5.54 31.72
C ALA A 214 17.79 -5.66 32.23
N ALA A 215 18.78 -5.40 31.38
CA ALA A 215 20.19 -5.39 31.76
C ALA A 215 20.49 -4.29 32.78
N LEU A 216 19.91 -3.10 32.61
CA LEU A 216 20.06 -1.96 33.52
C LEU A 216 19.43 -2.27 34.89
N ALA A 217 18.26 -2.91 34.92
CA ALA A 217 17.62 -3.39 36.14
C ALA A 217 18.47 -4.45 36.85
N LEU A 218 19.01 -5.43 36.12
CA LEU A 218 19.90 -6.46 36.68
C LEU A 218 21.18 -5.85 37.26
N MET A 219 21.77 -4.87 36.58
CA MET A 219 22.95 -4.14 37.07
C MET A 219 22.66 -3.40 38.38
N ILE A 220 21.51 -2.71 38.47
CA ILE A 220 21.07 -2.03 39.70
C ILE A 220 20.89 -3.05 40.84
N VAL A 221 20.21 -4.18 40.57
CA VAL A 221 20.01 -5.24 41.56
C VAL A 221 21.34 -5.78 42.08
N LEU A 222 22.30 -6.05 41.18
CA LEU A 222 23.64 -6.50 41.57
C LEU A 222 24.41 -5.45 42.38
N MET A 223 24.29 -4.16 42.05
CA MET A 223 24.88 -3.08 42.86
C MET A 223 24.29 -3.02 44.28
N VAL A 224 22.96 -3.19 44.42
CA VAL A 224 22.29 -3.18 45.74
C VAL A 224 22.71 -4.38 46.58
N LEU A 225 22.82 -5.56 45.98
CA LEU A 225 23.26 -6.79 46.66
C LEU A 225 24.74 -6.75 47.10
N GLN A 226 25.55 -5.87 46.50
CA GLN A 226 26.96 -5.69 46.85
C GLN A 226 27.18 -4.68 47.99
N GLN A 227 26.13 -4.12 48.60
CA GLN A 227 26.28 -3.23 49.75
C GLN A 227 26.76 -4.03 50.98
N PRO A 228 27.97 -3.76 51.53
CA PRO A 228 28.42 -4.45 52.73
C PRO A 228 27.56 -4.01 53.93
N THR A 229 26.78 -4.95 54.47
CA THR A 229 26.06 -4.78 55.74
C THR A 229 27.06 -4.43 56.85
N ILE A 230 26.96 -3.23 57.39
CA ILE A 230 27.69 -2.81 58.60
C ILE A 230 27.17 -3.68 59.76
N PRO A 231 28.01 -4.49 60.44
CA PRO A 231 27.56 -5.27 61.59
C PRO A 231 27.16 -4.32 62.74
N PRO A 232 26.09 -4.63 63.49
CA PRO A 232 25.67 -3.79 64.61
C PRO A 232 26.74 -3.75 65.71
N PRO A 233 26.92 -2.62 66.41
CA PRO A 233 27.90 -2.52 67.50
C PRO A 233 27.52 -3.46 68.65
N SER A 234 28.48 -4.28 69.08
CA SER A 234 28.35 -5.17 70.25
C SER A 234 28.03 -4.37 71.52
N PRO A 235 27.09 -4.81 72.38
CA PRO A 235 26.80 -4.14 73.64
C PRO A 235 28.01 -4.24 74.59
N THR A 236 28.42 -3.11 75.14
CA THR A 236 29.41 -3.03 76.22
C THR A 236 28.77 -3.52 77.52
N ASP A 237 29.39 -4.49 78.18
CA ASP A 237 29.00 -5.00 79.49
C ASP A 237 29.03 -3.88 80.57
N PRO A 238 28.01 -3.75 81.44
CA PRO A 238 28.07 -2.89 82.62
C PRO A 238 28.77 -3.59 83.81
N PRO A 239 29.46 -2.86 84.70
CA PRO A 239 30.00 -3.44 85.94
C PRO A 239 28.88 -3.77 86.94
N PRO A 240 29.08 -4.76 87.83
CA PRO A 240 28.03 -5.26 88.72
C PRO A 240 27.67 -4.23 89.79
N SER A 241 26.37 -3.99 89.97
CA SER A 241 25.81 -3.26 91.11
C SER A 241 25.34 -4.22 92.19
N ASP A 242 25.54 -3.79 93.43
CA ASP A 242 25.16 -4.42 94.69
C ASP A 242 23.68 -4.85 94.74
N SER A 243 23.44 -5.91 95.50
CA SER A 243 22.12 -6.49 95.77
C SER A 243 21.19 -5.51 96.50
N THR A 244 19.88 -5.58 96.26
CA THR A 244 18.83 -5.82 97.29
C THR A 244 17.39 -5.75 96.70
N SER A 245 16.58 -6.76 97.08
CA SER A 245 15.10 -6.85 97.14
C SER A 245 14.22 -6.93 95.88
N SER A 246 13.60 -8.10 95.70
CA SER A 246 12.30 -8.38 95.06
C SER A 246 11.13 -8.00 95.99
N PRO A 247 9.82 -8.25 95.70
CA PRO A 247 9.14 -8.74 94.47
C PRO A 247 7.81 -7.98 94.14
N THR A 248 7.15 -8.25 92.98
CA THR A 248 5.67 -8.42 92.79
C THR A 248 5.30 -8.58 91.29
N SER A 249 4.38 -9.52 91.02
CA SER A 249 3.89 -10.12 89.76
C SER A 249 2.74 -9.33 89.04
N PRO A 250 1.98 -9.83 88.03
CA PRO A 250 2.27 -10.37 86.67
C PRO A 250 1.38 -9.70 85.53
N PRO A 251 0.89 -10.34 84.41
CA PRO A 251 1.06 -9.98 82.98
C PRO A 251 -0.28 -9.51 82.29
N PRO A 252 -0.58 -9.56 80.94
CA PRO A 252 0.18 -9.84 79.70
C PRO A 252 -0.02 -8.82 78.53
N SER A 253 0.69 -9.06 77.42
CA SER A 253 0.53 -8.46 76.08
C SER A 253 -0.71 -8.94 75.31
N GLY A 254 -1.24 -8.10 74.39
CA GLY A 254 -2.00 -8.57 73.22
C GLY A 254 -2.90 -7.54 72.50
N SER A 255 -2.44 -7.08 71.32
CA SER A 255 -3.19 -6.44 70.20
C SER A 255 -3.59 -4.95 70.35
N PRO A 256 -3.83 -4.15 69.26
CA PRO A 256 -3.99 -4.49 67.83
C PRO A 256 -3.28 -3.53 66.83
N GLN A 257 -3.42 -3.82 65.52
CA GLN A 257 -3.82 -2.91 64.41
C GLN A 257 -3.02 -3.09 63.10
N SER A 258 -3.80 -3.36 62.05
CA SER A 258 -3.45 -3.36 60.62
C SER A 258 -2.92 -1.99 60.13
N PRO A 259 -2.41 -1.92 58.89
CA PRO A 259 -3.29 -1.37 57.87
C PRO A 259 -3.32 -2.12 56.53
N GLU A 260 -4.45 -1.89 55.86
CA GLU A 260 -4.82 -2.25 54.51
C GLU A 260 -3.95 -1.61 53.43
N SER A 261 -3.85 -2.28 52.28
CA SER A 261 -3.81 -1.74 50.90
C SER A 261 -3.79 -2.97 49.98
N GLY A 262 -4.72 -3.25 49.08
CA GLY A 262 -5.50 -2.37 48.23
C GLY A 262 -5.19 -2.76 46.78
N SER A 263 -5.79 -3.85 46.28
CA SER A 263 -5.71 -4.28 44.88
C SER A 263 -6.62 -3.41 44.00
N PRO A 264 -6.21 -3.03 42.78
CA PRO A 264 -7.15 -2.68 41.75
C PRO A 264 -7.28 -3.78 40.68
N SER A 265 -8.53 -4.15 40.48
CA SER A 265 -9.08 -5.00 39.43
C SER A 265 -9.12 -4.31 38.06
N SER A 266 -9.25 -5.13 37.02
CA SER A 266 -9.50 -4.83 35.60
C SER A 266 -10.65 -3.85 35.34
N PRO A 267 -10.64 -3.14 34.19
CA PRO A 267 -11.87 -2.67 33.57
C PRO A 267 -12.27 -3.50 32.33
N GLU A 268 -13.52 -3.95 32.35
CA GLU A 268 -14.33 -4.22 31.16
C GLU A 268 -14.57 -2.96 30.34
N SER A 269 -14.65 -3.11 29.02
CA SER A 269 -15.33 -2.21 28.08
C SER A 269 -15.62 -3.07 26.84
N GLY A 270 -16.84 -3.37 26.43
CA GLY A 270 -18.05 -2.57 26.41
C GLY A 270 -18.32 -2.17 24.95
N SER A 271 -18.88 -3.10 24.16
CA SER A 271 -19.31 -2.85 22.76
C SER A 271 -20.51 -1.91 22.72
N PRO A 272 -20.49 -0.84 21.90
CA PRO A 272 -21.70 -0.20 21.44
C PRO A 272 -22.03 -0.66 20.00
N SER A 273 -23.10 -1.44 19.86
CA SER A 273 -23.87 -1.52 18.61
C SER A 273 -24.83 -0.33 18.55
N PRO A 274 -24.99 0.35 17.41
CA PRO A 274 -26.21 1.08 17.11
C PRO A 274 -27.09 0.28 16.14
N GLU A 275 -28.23 -0.18 16.64
CA GLU A 275 -29.44 -0.35 15.83
C GLU A 275 -29.99 1.04 15.45
N SER A 276 -30.43 1.17 14.19
CA SER A 276 -31.45 2.08 13.64
C SER A 276 -31.08 2.34 12.18
N GLY A 277 -31.90 2.17 11.16
CA GLY A 277 -33.33 1.95 11.04
C GLY A 277 -33.60 2.28 9.57
N SER A 278 -34.20 1.35 8.84
CA SER A 278 -34.50 1.51 7.41
C SER A 278 -35.68 2.46 7.21
N PRO A 279 -35.56 3.51 6.37
CA PRO A 279 -36.71 4.04 5.66
C PRO A 279 -36.59 3.64 4.19
N SER A 280 -37.44 2.72 3.73
CA SER A 280 -37.86 2.72 2.33
C SER A 280 -38.69 3.97 2.06
N PRO A 281 -38.51 4.62 0.90
CA PRO A 281 -39.65 5.13 0.17
C PRO A 281 -39.74 4.54 -1.24
N GLU A 282 -40.98 4.51 -1.67
CA GLU A 282 -41.54 3.86 -2.83
C GLU A 282 -41.06 4.42 -4.18
N SER A 283 -41.08 3.51 -5.16
CA SER A 283 -41.67 3.67 -6.51
C SER A 283 -41.69 5.05 -7.16
N GLY A 284 -40.99 5.17 -8.28
CA GLY A 284 -41.23 6.20 -9.28
C GLY A 284 -40.40 6.03 -10.54
N SER A 285 -40.78 5.09 -11.41
CA SER A 285 -40.36 5.09 -12.81
C SER A 285 -40.92 6.32 -13.53
N PRO A 286 -40.08 7.00 -14.32
CA PRO A 286 -40.51 7.39 -15.65
C PRO A 286 -39.52 6.91 -16.72
N SER A 287 -39.98 6.03 -17.60
CA SER A 287 -39.38 5.87 -18.93
C SER A 287 -39.57 7.14 -19.75
N PRO A 288 -38.61 7.48 -20.61
CA PRO A 288 -38.96 7.81 -22.00
C PRO A 288 -38.05 7.01 -22.96
N GLU A 289 -38.65 6.16 -23.77
CA GLU A 289 -39.05 6.44 -25.16
C GLU A 289 -37.86 6.48 -26.13
N SER A 290 -37.85 5.43 -26.95
CA SER A 290 -37.03 5.24 -28.14
C SER A 290 -37.22 6.36 -29.14
N GLY A 291 -36.12 6.86 -29.69
CA GLY A 291 -36.12 7.77 -30.84
C GLY A 291 -34.83 7.62 -31.62
N SER A 292 -34.82 6.69 -32.56
CA SER A 292 -33.75 6.51 -33.55
C SER A 292 -34.07 7.35 -34.79
N PRO A 293 -33.21 8.29 -35.22
CA PRO A 293 -33.27 8.80 -36.57
C PRO A 293 -32.13 8.22 -37.43
N SER A 294 -32.51 7.44 -38.44
CA SER A 294 -31.65 7.10 -39.59
C SER A 294 -31.30 8.36 -40.40
N PRO A 295 -30.07 8.50 -40.92
CA PRO A 295 -29.80 9.49 -41.96
C PRO A 295 -30.00 8.88 -43.35
N GLU A 296 -30.75 9.62 -44.17
CA GLU A 296 -31.04 9.36 -45.57
C GLU A 296 -29.78 9.43 -46.44
N THR A 297 -29.62 8.43 -47.32
CA THR A 297 -28.63 8.42 -48.40
C THR A 297 -29.15 9.23 -49.59
N GLY A 298 -28.66 10.47 -49.75
CA GLY A 298 -28.83 11.26 -50.97
C GLY A 298 -27.71 10.99 -51.98
N SER A 299 -28.02 10.31 -53.08
CA SER A 299 -27.18 10.27 -54.27
C SER A 299 -27.38 11.52 -55.14
N PRO A 300 -26.31 12.10 -55.69
CA PRO A 300 -26.40 12.87 -56.92
C PRO A 300 -25.78 12.11 -58.09
N SER A 301 -26.62 11.71 -59.03
CA SER A 301 -26.22 11.39 -60.40
C SER A 301 -26.07 12.68 -61.21
N GLY A 302 -24.98 12.80 -61.98
CA GLY A 302 -24.92 13.75 -63.11
C GLY A 302 -23.53 14.31 -63.39
N GLY A 303 -22.87 13.80 -64.44
CA GLY A 303 -21.69 14.43 -65.03
C GLY A 303 -20.94 13.50 -65.98
N GLY A 304 -21.18 13.63 -67.28
CA GLY A 304 -20.62 12.80 -68.35
C GLY A 304 -19.10 12.89 -68.56
N PRO A 305 -18.54 12.08 -69.46
CA PRO A 305 -17.11 11.77 -69.51
C PRO A 305 -16.33 12.73 -70.42
N PRO A 306 -15.01 12.85 -70.20
CA PRO A 306 -14.09 13.10 -71.30
C PRO A 306 -13.06 11.97 -71.49
N THR A 307 -12.84 11.71 -72.76
CA THR A 307 -11.93 10.81 -73.48
C THR A 307 -10.43 10.96 -73.17
N GLY A 308 -9.79 9.83 -72.80
CA GLY A 308 -8.47 9.31 -73.24
C GLY A 308 -7.17 10.02 -72.78
N PRO A 309 -5.97 9.41 -73.03
CA PRO A 309 -5.66 8.03 -73.40
C PRO A 309 -4.66 7.31 -72.47
N ASN A 310 -4.58 5.98 -72.59
CA ASN A 310 -3.52 5.12 -72.05
C ASN A 310 -2.11 5.57 -72.47
N PRO A 311 -1.10 5.18 -71.68
CA PRO A 311 -0.03 4.38 -72.28
C PRO A 311 0.35 3.16 -71.45
N ARG A 312 0.64 2.06 -72.16
CA ARG A 312 1.37 0.90 -71.66
C ARG A 312 2.82 1.29 -71.38
N LEU A 313 3.34 0.86 -70.22
CA LEU A 313 4.60 0.14 -70.03
C LEU A 313 4.62 -0.42 -68.61
#